data_AF-A0A1B6FJW6-F1
#
_entry.id   AF-A0A1B6FJW6-F1
#
_cell.length_a   1.000
_cell.length_b   1.000
_cell.length_c   1.000
_cell.angle_alpha   90.00
_cell.angle_beta   90.00
_cell.angle_gamma   90.00
#
_symmetry.space_group_name_H-M   'P 1'
#
loop_
_entity.id
_entity.type
_entity.pdbx_description
1 polymer ?
#
loop_
_entity_poly.entity_id
_entity_poly.type
_entity_poly.pdbx_seq_one_letter_code
_entity_poly.pdbx_strand_id
1 'polypeptide(L)'
;MTARSLTLPDHLNRMSITAMVSTEGELLEFKNIQYAEGKVEMWMSTVLAEMRVTNRFLTKKAIFDYGKVRRPRTEWILDFQGMICLGADNVWWTAEVENVFVKIRQGQKRAMKDYLLQMNRQLDELVVKVRSDLSKNDRKKFNA
;
A
#
# COMPACT_ATOMS: atom_id res chain seq x y z
N MET A 1 -16.38 6.32 -2.52
CA MET A 1 -15.55 5.20 -2.05
C MET A 1 -16.43 4.32 -1.18
N THR A 2 -17.00 3.28 -1.74
CA THR A 2 -17.88 2.34 -1.00
C THR A 2 -17.00 1.29 -0.36
N ALA A 3 -16.92 1.31 0.97
CA ALA A 3 -16.16 0.37 1.74
C ALA A 3 -17.13 -0.61 2.41
N ARG A 4 -16.96 -1.91 2.19
CA ARG A 4 -17.79 -2.94 2.83
C ARG A 4 -17.08 -3.44 4.08
N SER A 5 -17.68 -3.34 5.25
CA SER A 5 -17.11 -3.90 6.47
C SER A 5 -17.34 -5.41 6.54
N LEU A 6 -16.35 -6.15 7.06
CA LEU A 6 -16.56 -7.53 7.47
C LEU A 6 -17.07 -7.55 8.91
N THR A 7 -18.28 -8.07 9.09
CA THR A 7 -18.92 -8.23 10.38
C THR A 7 -19.01 -9.69 10.78
N LEU A 8 -18.57 -10.01 11.99
CA LEU A 8 -18.68 -11.35 12.56
C LEU A 8 -19.30 -11.27 13.96
N PRO A 9 -20.25 -12.15 14.32
CA PRO A 9 -20.71 -12.26 15.69
C PRO A 9 -19.58 -12.78 16.58
N ASP A 10 -19.33 -12.10 17.70
CA ASP A 10 -18.38 -12.56 18.71
C ASP A 10 -19.04 -13.56 19.69
N HIS A 11 -18.27 -14.05 20.68
CA HIS A 11 -18.77 -14.97 21.71
C HIS A 11 -19.88 -14.38 22.59
N LEU A 12 -20.07 -13.06 22.58
CA LEU A 12 -21.12 -12.34 23.30
C LEU A 12 -22.30 -11.94 22.37
N ASN A 13 -22.33 -12.47 21.14
CA ASN A 13 -23.31 -12.15 20.10
C ASN A 13 -23.34 -10.66 19.70
N ARG A 14 -22.23 -9.95 19.89
CA ARG A 14 -22.04 -8.57 19.42
C ARG A 14 -21.50 -8.62 18.00
N MET A 15 -22.00 -7.69 17.18
CA MET A 15 -21.53 -7.54 15.81
C MET A 15 -20.17 -6.84 15.81
N SER A 16 -19.10 -7.63 15.75
CA SER A 16 -17.73 -7.12 15.64
C SER A 16 -17.41 -6.78 14.19
N ILE A 17 -16.63 -5.73 13.97
CA ILE A 17 -16.13 -5.24 12.68
C ILE A 17 -14.61 -5.33 12.72
N THR A 18 -14.05 -6.20 11.89
CA THR A 18 -12.62 -6.55 11.95
C THR A 18 -11.83 -6.05 10.75
N ALA A 19 -12.50 -5.74 9.64
CA ALA A 19 -11.85 -5.30 8.43
C ALA A 19 -12.79 -4.51 7.52
N MET A 20 -12.21 -3.90 6.50
CA MET A 20 -12.91 -3.16 5.46
C MET A 20 -12.40 -3.58 4.08
N VAL A 21 -13.30 -3.75 3.13
CA VAL A 21 -12.99 -4.11 1.74
C VAL A 21 -13.16 -2.87 0.86
N SER A 22 -12.14 -2.56 0.06
CA SER A 22 -12.17 -1.47 -0.90
C SER A 22 -13.10 -1.78 -2.09
N THR A 23 -13.39 -0.77 -2.92
CA THR A 23 -14.16 -0.96 -4.16
C THR A 23 -13.46 -1.88 -5.15
N GLU A 24 -12.12 -1.94 -5.11
CA GLU A 24 -11.31 -2.83 -5.92
C GLU A 24 -11.23 -4.24 -5.33
N GLY A 25 -11.86 -4.50 -4.17
CA GLY A 25 -11.86 -5.81 -3.52
C GLY A 25 -10.61 -6.08 -2.68
N GLU A 26 -9.86 -5.04 -2.30
CA GLU A 26 -8.71 -5.19 -1.40
C GLU A 26 -9.16 -5.15 0.05
N LEU A 27 -8.70 -6.12 0.84
CA LEU A 27 -9.00 -6.20 2.26
C LEU A 27 -8.02 -5.32 3.07
N LEU A 28 -8.56 -4.50 3.97
CA LEU A 28 -7.84 -3.74 4.98
C LEU A 28 -8.29 -4.25 6.35
N GLU A 29 -7.49 -5.11 6.95
CA GLU A 29 -7.70 -5.59 8.32
C GLU A 29 -7.42 -4.47 9.31
N PHE A 30 -8.33 -4.27 10.27
CA PHE A 30 -8.15 -3.27 11.31
C PHE A 30 -7.12 -3.72 12.33
N LYS A 31 -6.41 -2.74 12.91
CA LYS A 31 -5.50 -3.00 14.02
C LYS A 31 -6.28 -3.34 15.29
N ASN A 32 -7.42 -2.69 15.49
CA ASN A 32 -8.31 -2.91 16.62
C ASN A 32 -9.72 -3.25 16.15
N ILE A 33 -10.32 -4.28 16.77
CA ILE A 33 -11.70 -4.67 16.53
C ILE A 33 -12.63 -3.52 16.92
N GLN A 34 -13.59 -3.20 16.06
CA GLN A 34 -14.67 -2.25 16.33
C GLN A 34 -15.97 -3.02 16.56
N TYR A 35 -16.96 -2.42 17.22
CA TYR A 35 -18.25 -3.06 17.48
C TYR A 35 -19.39 -2.18 16.94
N ALA A 36 -20.36 -2.79 16.28
CA ALA A 36 -21.56 -2.11 15.80
C ALA A 36 -22.60 -1.98 16.92
N GLU A 37 -22.28 -1.17 17.93
CA GLU A 37 -23.12 -0.96 19.12
C GLU A 37 -23.68 0.47 19.19
N GLY A 38 -24.93 0.61 19.63
CA GLY A 38 -25.59 1.89 19.82
C GLY A 38 -26.04 2.57 18.51
N LYS A 39 -26.05 3.91 18.51
CA LYS A 39 -26.51 4.70 17.35
C LYS A 39 -25.58 4.49 16.15
N VAL A 40 -26.19 4.34 14.97
CA VAL A 40 -25.48 4.06 13.70
C VAL A 40 -24.36 5.04 13.42
N GLU A 41 -24.61 6.34 13.58
CA GLU A 41 -23.61 7.39 13.33
C GLU A 41 -22.38 7.27 14.24
N MET A 42 -22.56 6.80 15.47
CA MET A 42 -21.48 6.66 16.44
C MET A 42 -20.54 5.53 16.05
N TRP A 43 -21.06 4.32 15.86
CA TRP A 43 -20.20 3.18 15.51
C TRP A 43 -19.67 3.26 14.08
N MET A 44 -20.38 3.90 13.14
CA MET A 44 -19.81 4.18 11.82
C MET A 44 -18.64 5.16 11.91
N SER A 45 -18.73 6.16 12.77
CA SER A 45 -17.64 7.13 12.99
C SER A 45 -16.41 6.47 13.61
N THR A 46 -16.57 5.54 14.55
CA THR A 46 -15.44 4.80 15.13
C THR A 46 -14.77 3.87 14.11
N VAL A 47 -15.56 3.17 13.29
CA VAL A 47 -15.07 2.34 12.18
C VAL A 47 -14.28 3.17 11.16
N LEU A 48 -14.78 4.35 10.79
CA LEU A 48 -14.08 5.26 9.88
C LEU A 48 -12.77 5.79 10.49
N ALA A 49 -12.76 6.08 11.80
CA ALA A 49 -11.56 6.50 12.50
C ALA A 49 -10.51 5.38 12.52
N GLU A 50 -10.91 4.15 12.84
CA GLU A 50 -10.02 2.97 12.85
C GLU A 50 -9.46 2.65 11.46
N MET A 51 -10.28 2.77 10.41
CA MET A 51 -9.80 2.65 9.03
C MET A 51 -8.69 3.65 8.73
N ARG A 52 -8.86 4.94 9.09
CA ARG A 52 -7.84 5.97 8.85
C ARG A 52 -6.55 5.71 9.62
N VAL A 53 -6.67 5.29 10.89
CA VAL A 53 -5.52 4.94 11.73
C VAL A 53 -4.76 3.76 11.15
N THR A 54 -5.48 2.70 10.77
CA THR A 54 -4.90 1.47 10.20
C THR A 54 -4.25 1.76 8.86
N ASN A 55 -4.92 2.49 7.97
CA ASN A 55 -4.36 2.88 6.68
C ASN A 55 -3.07 3.70 6.84
N ARG A 56 -3.07 4.70 7.74
CA ARG A 56 -1.86 5.50 8.03
C ARG A 56 -0.72 4.64 8.58
N PHE A 57 -1.03 3.66 9.42
CA PHE A 57 -0.03 2.71 9.93
C PHE A 57 0.55 1.85 8.80
N LEU A 58 -0.29 1.26 7.97
CA LEU A 58 0.12 0.42 6.85
C LEU A 58 0.94 1.21 5.83
N THR A 59 0.60 2.47 5.54
CA THR A 59 1.43 3.33 4.69
C THR A 59 2.83 3.54 5.24
N LYS A 60 2.96 3.85 6.53
CA LYS A 60 4.27 3.99 7.17
C LYS A 60 5.05 2.67 7.17
N LYS A 61 4.35 1.56 7.43
CA LYS A 61 4.93 0.21 7.38
C LYS A 61 5.45 -0.10 5.99
N ALA A 62 4.67 0.14 4.93
CA ALA A 62 5.05 -0.11 3.55
C ALA A 62 6.29 0.70 3.13
N ILE A 63 6.34 1.99 3.47
CA ILE A 63 7.50 2.86 3.21
C ILE A 63 8.76 2.32 3.89
N PHE A 64 8.64 1.98 5.18
CA PHE A 64 9.76 1.46 5.97
C PHE A 64 10.24 0.11 5.45
N ASP A 65 9.29 -0.79 5.15
CA ASP A 65 9.54 -2.14 4.68
C ASP A 65 10.29 -2.14 3.34
N TYR A 66 9.85 -1.32 2.37
CA TYR A 66 10.50 -1.21 1.06
C TYR A 66 11.98 -0.80 1.17
N GLY A 67 12.29 0.14 2.08
CA GLY A 67 13.67 0.61 2.28
C GLY A 67 14.56 -0.30 3.12
N LYS A 68 13.97 -1.15 3.97
CA LYS A 68 14.71 -1.96 4.95
C LYS A 68 14.86 -3.41 4.52
N VAL A 69 13.79 -3.99 3.98
CA VAL A 69 13.78 -5.38 3.52
C VAL A 69 14.28 -5.38 2.09
N ARG A 70 15.49 -5.91 1.86
CA ARG A 70 16.01 -6.07 0.50
C ARG A 70 15.26 -7.19 -0.22
N ARG A 71 14.22 -6.81 -0.97
CA ARG A 71 13.44 -7.72 -1.82
C ARG A 71 13.02 -7.05 -3.12
N PRO A 72 12.68 -7.84 -4.16
CA PRO A 72 12.21 -7.30 -5.44
C PRO A 72 10.94 -6.45 -5.25
N ARG A 73 10.85 -5.31 -5.96
CA ARG A 73 9.65 -4.45 -5.97
C ARG A 73 8.40 -5.22 -6.39
N THR A 74 8.56 -6.15 -7.33
CA THR A 74 7.49 -7.02 -7.85
C THR A 74 6.88 -7.95 -6.80
N GLU A 75 7.61 -8.28 -5.75
CA GLU A 75 7.11 -9.07 -4.62
C GLU A 75 6.52 -8.16 -3.54
N TRP A 76 7.22 -7.07 -3.21
CA TRP A 76 6.76 -6.10 -2.22
C TRP A 76 5.38 -5.50 -2.53
N ILE A 77 5.06 -5.25 -3.81
CA ILE A 77 3.74 -4.74 -4.23
C ILE A 77 2.59 -5.69 -3.83
N LEU A 78 2.86 -7.00 -3.71
CA LEU A 78 1.82 -7.99 -3.39
C LEU A 78 1.43 -7.97 -1.91
N ASP A 79 2.30 -7.52 -1.01
CA ASP A 79 2.07 -7.56 0.44
C ASP A 79 1.19 -6.43 0.97
N PHE A 80 0.99 -5.39 0.17
CA PHE A 80 0.22 -4.22 0.55
C PHE A 80 -0.88 -3.94 -0.48
N GLN A 81 -1.85 -3.12 -0.08
CA GLN A 81 -2.90 -2.62 -0.96
C GLN A 81 -2.29 -1.69 -2.01
N GLY A 82 -2.78 -1.74 -3.25
CA GLY A 82 -2.21 -1.02 -4.38
C GLY A 82 -2.09 0.49 -4.13
N MET A 83 -3.11 1.10 -3.52
CA MET A 83 -3.08 2.53 -3.16
C MET A 83 -1.99 2.87 -2.13
N ILE A 84 -1.68 1.93 -1.23
CA ILE A 84 -0.60 2.09 -0.26
C ILE A 84 0.77 1.97 -0.97
N CYS A 85 0.92 1.00 -1.87
CA CYS A 85 2.12 0.85 -2.69
C CYS A 85 2.41 2.11 -3.50
N LEU A 86 1.41 2.66 -4.21
CA LEU A 86 1.55 3.90 -4.99
C LEU A 86 2.01 5.08 -4.13
N GLY A 87 1.44 5.23 -2.93
CA GLY A 87 1.86 6.28 -2.00
C GLY A 87 3.32 6.12 -1.56
N ALA A 88 3.72 4.89 -1.24
CA ALA A 88 5.09 4.58 -0.83
C ALA A 88 6.10 4.74 -1.97
N ASP A 89 5.74 4.35 -3.19
CA ASP A 89 6.55 4.53 -4.39
C ASP A 89 6.84 6.00 -4.67
N ASN A 90 5.84 6.89 -4.52
CA ASN A 90 6.03 8.34 -4.67
C ASN A 90 7.04 8.91 -3.65
N VAL A 91 6.99 8.42 -2.40
CA VAL A 91 7.94 8.83 -1.36
C VAL A 91 9.35 8.41 -1.72
N TRP A 92 9.55 7.15 -2.12
CA TRP A 92 10.86 6.63 -2.47
C TRP A 92 11.43 7.24 -3.74
N TRP A 93 10.61 7.39 -4.79
CA TRP A 93 11.03 8.05 -6.02
C TRP A 93 11.54 9.47 -5.74
N THR A 94 10.83 10.24 -4.89
CA THR A 94 11.23 11.60 -4.52
C THR A 94 12.59 11.58 -3.80
N ALA A 95 12.76 10.69 -2.81
CA ALA A 95 14.02 10.56 -2.07
C ALA A 95 15.19 10.12 -2.98
N GLU A 96 14.95 9.21 -3.92
CA GLU A 96 15.95 8.75 -4.89
C GLU A 96 16.36 9.88 -5.83
N VAL A 97 15.43 10.68 -6.33
CA VAL A 97 15.70 11.85 -7.18
C VAL A 97 16.51 12.91 -6.41
N GLU A 98 16.16 13.20 -5.16
CA GLU A 98 16.94 14.09 -4.30
C GLU A 98 18.39 13.60 -4.13
N ASN A 99 18.57 12.30 -3.89
CA ASN A 99 19.90 11.68 -3.82
C ASN A 99 20.68 11.80 -5.14
N VAL A 100 20.00 11.66 -6.29
CA VAL A 100 20.62 11.90 -7.60
C VAL A 100 21.15 13.33 -7.71
N PHE A 101 20.39 14.33 -7.28
CA PHE A 101 20.87 15.72 -7.26
C PHE A 101 22.06 15.94 -6.33
N VAL A 102 22.09 15.28 -5.17
CA VAL A 102 23.26 15.29 -4.28
C VAL A 102 24.50 14.71 -4.96
N LYS A 103 24.37 13.57 -5.64
CA LYS A 103 25.47 12.94 -6.40
C LYS A 103 25.98 13.84 -7.52
N ILE A 104 25.09 14.51 -8.25
CA ILE A 104 25.46 15.47 -9.29
C ILE A 104 26.30 16.61 -8.70
N ARG A 105 25.88 17.16 -7.55
CA ARG A 105 26.62 18.22 -6.83
C ARG A 105 28.01 17.76 -6.39
N GLN A 106 28.16 16.48 -6.06
CA GLN A 106 29.45 15.86 -5.71
C GLN A 106 30.33 15.51 -6.93
N GLY A 107 29.89 15.83 -8.15
CA GLY A 107 30.66 15.65 -9.37
C GLY A 107 30.24 14.46 -10.24
N GLN A 108 29.27 13.65 -9.81
CA GLN A 108 28.75 12.53 -10.61
C GLN A 108 27.74 13.03 -11.67
N LYS A 109 28.24 13.70 -12.71
CA LYS A 109 27.41 14.33 -13.76
C LYS A 109 26.47 13.36 -14.51
N ARG A 110 26.76 12.05 -14.47
CA ARG A 110 25.96 11.00 -15.13
C ARG A 110 24.87 10.39 -14.24
N ALA A 111 24.78 10.77 -12.96
CA ALA A 111 23.88 10.12 -12.00
C ALA A 111 22.40 10.09 -12.45
N MET A 112 21.92 11.13 -13.15
CA MET A 112 20.55 11.14 -13.70
C MET A 112 20.36 10.11 -14.82
N LYS A 113 21.35 9.94 -15.69
CA LYS A 113 21.31 8.94 -16.76
C LYS A 113 21.37 7.53 -16.19
N ASP A 114 22.18 7.32 -15.15
CA ASP A 114 22.29 6.03 -14.47
C ASP A 114 20.98 5.68 -13.74
N TYR A 115 20.33 6.68 -13.12
CA TYR A 115 19.03 6.51 -12.49
C TYR A 115 17.92 6.19 -13.51
N LEU A 116 17.92 6.84 -14.68
CA LEU A 116 17.00 6.50 -15.78
C LEU A 116 17.16 5.02 -16.21
N LEU A 117 18.40 4.54 -16.34
CA LEU A 117 18.66 3.13 -16.67
C LEU A 117 18.19 2.17 -15.56
N GLN A 118 18.25 2.58 -14.28
CA GLN A 118 17.66 1.84 -13.18
C GLN A 118 16.13 1.79 -13.28
N MET A 119 15.47 2.92 -13.52
CA MET A 119 14.02 3.00 -13.64
C MET A 119 13.48 2.17 -14.81
N ASN A 120 14.16 2.21 -15.97
CA ASN A 120 13.77 1.38 -17.12
C ASN A 120 13.85 -0.11 -16.79
N ARG A 121 14.91 -0.55 -16.09
CA ARG A 121 15.03 -1.95 -15.65
C ARG A 121 13.89 -2.37 -14.72
N GLN A 122 13.54 -1.51 -13.75
CA GLN A 122 12.40 -1.79 -12.87
C GLN A 122 11.08 -1.85 -13.64
N LEU A 123 10.89 -1.00 -14.65
CA LEU A 123 9.71 -1.04 -15.52
C LEU A 123 9.63 -2.37 -16.28
N ASP A 124 10.75 -2.83 -16.85
CA ASP A 124 10.82 -4.11 -17.56
C ASP A 124 10.47 -5.29 -16.64
N GLU A 125 10.96 -5.28 -15.40
CA GLU A 125 10.60 -6.28 -14.37
C GLU A 125 9.09 -6.29 -14.07
N LEU A 126 8.46 -5.11 -13.97
CA LEU A 126 7.01 -5.00 -13.77
C LEU A 126 6.24 -5.55 -14.97
N VAL A 127 6.66 -5.23 -16.20
CA VAL A 127 6.04 -5.75 -17.43
C VAL A 127 6.09 -7.28 -17.48
N VAL A 128 7.23 -7.88 -17.09
CA VAL A 128 7.37 -9.34 -17.00
C VAL A 128 6.42 -9.90 -15.94
N LYS A 129 6.32 -9.25 -14.76
CA LYS A 129 5.43 -9.68 -13.68
C LYS A 129 3.94 -9.63 -14.07
N VAL A 130 3.49 -8.59 -14.77
CA VAL A 130 2.09 -8.45 -15.24
C VAL A 130 1.65 -9.63 -16.12
N ARG A 131 2.59 -10.20 -16.89
CA ARG A 131 2.37 -11.34 -17.80
C ARG A 131 2.36 -12.69 -17.08
N SER A 132 2.78 -12.75 -15.82
CA SER A 132 2.72 -13.96 -15.00
C SER A 132 1.28 -14.26 -14.55
N ASP A 133 1.11 -15.43 -13.95
CA ASP A 133 -0.18 -15.81 -13.37
C ASP A 133 -0.44 -14.99 -12.10
N LEU A 134 -1.44 -14.12 -12.19
CA LEU A 134 -1.81 -13.15 -11.16
C LEU A 134 -3.33 -13.09 -11.08
N SER A 135 -3.84 -12.86 -9.88
CA SER A 135 -5.25 -12.52 -9.70
C SER A 135 -5.59 -11.25 -10.49
N LYS A 136 -6.88 -11.05 -10.83
CA LYS A 136 -7.32 -9.83 -11.51
C LYS A 136 -6.96 -8.56 -10.71
N ASN A 137 -7.01 -8.63 -9.39
CA ASN A 137 -6.69 -7.50 -8.51
C ASN A 137 -5.17 -7.27 -8.42
N ASP A 138 -4.37 -8.32 -8.30
CA ASP A 138 -2.92 -8.15 -8.25
C ASP A 138 -2.39 -7.62 -9.58
N ARG A 139 -2.93 -8.08 -10.71
CA ARG A 139 -2.58 -7.53 -12.03
C ARG A 139 -2.93 -6.04 -12.14
N LYS A 140 -4.04 -5.59 -11.55
CA LYS A 140 -4.39 -4.16 -11.50
C LYS A 140 -3.35 -3.35 -10.71
N LYS A 141 -2.81 -3.88 -9.61
CA LYS A 141 -1.77 -3.17 -8.82
C LYS A 141 -0.53 -2.82 -9.64
N PHE A 142 -0.13 -3.70 -10.56
CA PHE A 142 1.04 -3.47 -11.43
C PHE A 142 0.75 -2.58 -12.64
N ASN A 143 -0.52 -2.39 -13.00
CA ASN A 143 -0.94 -1.55 -14.13
C ASN A 143 -1.34 -0.12 -13.69
N ALA A 144 -1.26 0.17 -12.40
CA ALA A 144 -1.71 1.43 -11.80
C ALA A 144 -0.64 2.54 -11.86
#